data_AF-A0AAN8JCG9-F1
#
_entry.id   AF-A0AAN8JCG9-F1
#
_cell.length_a   1.000
_cell.length_b   1.000
_cell.length_c   1.000
_cell.angle_alpha   90.00
_cell.angle_beta   90.00
_cell.angle_gamma   90.00
#
_symmetry.space_group_name_H-M   'P 1'
#
loop_
_entity.id
_entity.type
_entity.pdbx_description
1 polymer ?
#
loop_
_entity_poly.entity_id
_entity_poly.type
_entity_poly.pdbx_seq_one_letter_code
_entity_poly.pdbx_strand_id
1 'polypeptide(L)'
;MAVDYSQLPDVVWVNIMKYLTLGDRYRLSLTCHRLHGYFSHPSLWNYAYICMVGGNTNFHVCDTLMSEKCTKLIDIYGHLFQNVHIKIQGHFGQLDPESKVLLERLAENCRLQVLTLEVGLMISSFHLHGNQPVKEDLASILKLVKKAHMLKELNITSWPMYPALLSDPDYNIFQVLRKNEKMKNLESLNMFWLKDCDWSERHPILPSPELTTTIISGLRHLKHLSLRSPMLSEELFYELISPGRTRLQLLQIFVTYSVHDPQYQMPDISNGLWVAFKEFHSNIAVECTVMSRITNFDLGILLKPEMPLQSLTILRHAKCDGEFLIALAEKFNKTLKSFNCICDVSKSDRELLNLAKKCPQLSKLVFHGDINLGTIMELADLRKNLWSKLIFLEKNIKTENEDSDNEDDCIIKLDNSGVYQVTSRLRFFHVDEERDIKLEQLKKYVSDKIGFNWAPNKTENKENGL
;
A
#
# COMPACT_ATOMS: atom_id res chain seq x y z
N MET A 1 46.90 6.05 -5.69
CA MET A 1 46.42 7.03 -6.68
C MET A 1 44.97 7.34 -6.35
N ALA A 2 44.65 8.59 -6.02
CA ALA A 2 43.26 9.00 -5.90
C ALA A 2 42.65 9.01 -7.29
N VAL A 3 41.46 8.41 -7.45
CA VAL A 3 40.74 8.41 -8.72
C VAL A 3 40.25 9.83 -9.00
N ASP A 4 40.60 10.39 -10.16
CA ASP A 4 40.12 11.70 -10.59
C ASP A 4 38.73 11.57 -11.22
N TYR A 5 37.70 11.97 -10.47
CA TYR A 5 36.32 11.94 -10.93
C TYR A 5 35.94 13.14 -11.82
N SER A 6 36.83 14.12 -12.02
CA SER A 6 36.55 15.30 -12.86
C SER A 6 36.36 14.97 -14.34
N GLN A 7 36.89 13.83 -14.79
CA GLN A 7 36.81 13.36 -16.17
C GLN A 7 35.51 12.62 -16.51
N LEU A 8 34.63 12.39 -15.52
CA LEU A 8 33.36 11.73 -15.78
C LEU A 8 32.46 12.58 -16.70
N PRO A 9 31.78 11.98 -17.70
CA PRO A 9 30.81 12.69 -18.52
C PRO A 9 29.61 13.20 -17.73
N ASP A 10 29.03 14.30 -18.18
CA ASP A 10 27.89 14.99 -17.57
C ASP A 10 26.70 14.05 -17.32
N VAL A 11 26.40 13.19 -18.30
CA VAL A 11 25.33 12.18 -18.22
C VAL A 11 25.56 11.20 -17.06
N VAL A 12 26.82 10.84 -16.79
CA VAL A 12 27.18 9.94 -15.68
C VAL A 12 26.94 10.64 -14.34
N TRP A 13 27.34 11.91 -14.19
CA TRP A 13 27.08 12.68 -12.97
C TRP A 13 25.60 12.87 -12.69
N VAL A 14 24.81 13.22 -13.71
CA VAL A 14 23.35 13.34 -13.58
C VAL A 14 22.73 11.99 -13.20
N ASN A 15 23.21 10.88 -13.78
CA ASN A 15 22.74 9.54 -13.40
C ASN A 15 23.11 9.17 -11.97
N ILE A 16 24.33 9.48 -11.51
CA ILE A 16 24.72 9.31 -10.10
C ILE A 16 23.79 10.10 -9.20
N MET A 17 23.53 11.38 -9.51
CA MET A 17 22.64 12.22 -8.73
C MET A 17 21.21 11.68 -8.62
N LYS A 18 20.69 10.95 -9.62
CA LYS A 18 19.35 10.33 -9.54
C LYS A 18 19.22 9.34 -8.38
N TYR A 19 20.31 8.68 -7.99
CA TYR A 19 20.33 7.73 -6.87
C TYR A 19 20.57 8.38 -5.50
N LEU A 20 20.85 9.68 -5.47
CA LEU A 20 21.07 10.43 -4.23
C LEU A 20 19.74 11.02 -3.72
N THR A 21 19.63 11.18 -2.39
CA THR A 21 18.55 11.94 -1.76
C THR A 21 18.65 13.42 -2.15
N LEU A 22 17.56 14.18 -2.03
CA LEU A 22 17.60 15.62 -2.31
C LEU A 22 18.66 16.36 -1.45
N GLY A 23 18.82 15.95 -0.19
CA GLY A 23 19.85 16.52 0.69
C GLY A 23 21.27 16.24 0.20
N ASP A 24 21.54 15.01 -0.23
CA ASP A 24 22.86 14.62 -0.74
C ASP A 24 23.15 15.22 -2.11
N ARG A 25 22.15 15.33 -3.00
CA ARG A 25 22.28 16.08 -4.27
C ARG A 25 22.67 17.52 -4.03
N TYR A 26 22.04 18.18 -3.06
CA TYR A 26 22.36 19.57 -2.71
C TYR A 26 23.78 19.68 -2.16
N ARG A 27 24.20 18.81 -1.24
CA ARG A 27 25.58 18.80 -0.74
C ARG A 27 26.60 18.57 -1.84
N LEU A 28 26.31 17.64 -2.76
CA LEU A 28 27.17 17.38 -3.92
C LEU A 28 27.26 18.60 -4.83
N SER A 29 26.17 19.35 -5.01
CA SER A 29 26.14 20.55 -5.85
C SER A 29 27.00 21.69 -5.31
N LEU A 30 27.27 21.72 -4.00
CA LEU A 30 28.13 22.73 -3.35
C LEU A 30 29.63 22.46 -3.52
N THR A 31 30.02 21.29 -4.03
CA THR A 31 31.44 20.90 -4.12
C THR A 31 32.20 21.64 -5.22
N CYS A 32 31.57 21.89 -6.37
CA CYS A 32 32.15 22.69 -7.45
C CYS A 32 31.08 23.23 -8.40
N HIS A 33 31.43 24.26 -9.19
CA HIS A 33 30.51 24.92 -10.13
C HIS A 33 29.91 23.95 -11.17
N ARG A 34 30.68 22.96 -11.62
CA ARG A 34 30.21 21.98 -12.61
C ARG A 34 29.09 21.11 -12.06
N LEU A 35 29.26 20.59 -10.83
CA LEU A 35 28.24 19.81 -10.14
C LEU A 35 27.04 20.67 -9.70
N HIS A 36 27.28 21.95 -9.41
CA HIS A 36 26.21 22.93 -9.22
C HIS A 36 25.31 23.03 -10.45
N GLY A 37 25.90 23.15 -11.65
CA GLY A 37 25.14 23.18 -12.91
C GLY A 37 24.29 21.92 -13.14
N TYR A 38 24.78 20.74 -12.76
CA TYR A 38 24.03 19.49 -12.91
C TYR A 38 22.86 19.35 -11.97
N PHE A 39 22.89 20.03 -10.81
CA PHE A 39 21.79 20.02 -9.87
C PHE A 39 20.48 20.53 -10.49
N SER A 40 20.56 21.47 -11.43
CA SER A 40 19.40 22.00 -12.15
C SER A 40 19.00 21.19 -13.38
N HIS A 41 19.61 20.02 -13.62
CA HIS A 41 19.28 19.19 -14.78
C HIS A 41 17.82 18.68 -14.72
N PRO A 42 17.02 18.82 -15.80
CA PRO A 42 15.59 18.49 -15.80
C PRO A 42 15.23 17.11 -15.25
N SER A 43 16.01 16.09 -15.60
CA SER A 43 15.74 14.71 -15.17
C SER A 43 15.83 14.48 -13.67
N LEU A 44 16.44 15.38 -12.90
CA LEU A 44 16.51 15.28 -11.43
C LEU A 44 15.23 15.76 -10.75
N TRP A 45 14.40 16.51 -11.48
CA TRP A 45 13.21 17.19 -10.96
C TRP A 45 11.91 16.62 -11.50
N ASN A 46 11.93 15.49 -12.22
CA ASN A 46 10.72 14.87 -12.72
C ASN A 46 9.76 14.41 -11.61
N TYR A 47 10.26 14.17 -10.40
CA TYR A 47 9.49 13.75 -9.23
C TYR A 47 9.49 14.84 -8.15
N ALA A 48 8.31 15.13 -7.60
CA ALA A 48 8.14 16.06 -6.50
C ALA A 48 7.26 15.48 -5.40
N TYR A 49 7.70 15.66 -4.16
CA TYR A 49 6.95 15.32 -2.96
C TYR A 49 6.64 16.61 -2.21
N ILE A 50 5.37 17.01 -2.22
CA ILE A 50 4.86 18.24 -1.62
C ILE A 50 4.16 17.83 -0.33
N CYS A 51 4.83 18.06 0.80
CA CYS A 51 4.28 17.77 2.12
C CYS A 51 3.77 19.06 2.75
N MET A 52 2.52 19.03 3.19
CA MET A 52 1.87 20.06 3.98
C MET A 52 1.42 19.47 5.31
N VAL A 53 1.31 20.31 6.33
CA VAL A 53 0.85 19.93 7.67
C VAL A 53 -0.43 20.68 7.96
N GLY A 54 -1.52 19.94 8.17
CA GLY A 54 -2.82 20.45 8.58
C GLY A 54 -3.05 20.28 10.09
N GLY A 55 -4.30 20.41 10.52
CA GLY A 55 -4.67 20.32 11.94
C GLY A 55 -4.74 18.90 12.47
N ASN A 56 -4.50 18.72 13.77
CA ASN A 56 -4.63 17.42 14.44
C ASN A 56 -6.09 16.94 14.57
N THR A 57 -7.04 17.86 14.43
CA THR A 57 -8.48 17.63 14.58
C THR A 57 -9.23 18.56 13.65
N ASN A 58 -10.40 18.15 13.14
CA ASN A 58 -11.27 19.05 12.40
C ASN A 58 -12.26 19.83 13.28
N PHE A 59 -12.27 19.64 14.61
CA PHE A 59 -13.16 20.39 15.50
C PHE A 59 -12.69 21.82 15.81
N HIS A 60 -11.50 22.20 15.35
CA HIS A 60 -10.99 23.56 15.40
C HIS A 60 -10.62 24.03 14.00
N VAL A 61 -10.74 25.33 13.75
CA VAL A 61 -10.18 25.93 12.53
C VAL A 61 -8.68 25.77 12.60
N CYS A 62 -8.09 25.21 11.54
CA CYS A 62 -6.67 24.99 11.44
C CYS A 62 -6.16 25.48 10.08
N ASP A 63 -4.91 25.92 10.07
CA ASP A 63 -4.21 26.25 8.84
C ASP A 63 -3.50 25.01 8.31
N THR A 64 -3.41 24.90 6.99
CA THR A 64 -2.58 23.93 6.29
C THR A 64 -1.35 24.63 5.77
N LEU A 65 -0.20 24.27 6.33
CA LEU A 65 1.06 24.95 6.08
C LEU A 65 1.95 24.15 5.14
N MET A 66 2.43 24.82 4.09
CA MET A 66 3.47 24.29 3.21
C MET A 66 4.86 24.70 3.74
N SER A 67 5.81 23.76 3.75
CA SER A 67 7.19 24.10 4.13
C SER A 67 7.82 25.05 3.10
N GLU A 68 8.60 26.03 3.57
CA GLU A 68 9.34 26.98 2.71
C GLU A 68 10.21 26.27 1.65
N LYS A 69 10.75 25.10 2.02
CA LYS A 69 11.49 24.23 1.10
C LYS A 69 10.64 23.80 -0.09
N CYS A 70 9.40 23.38 0.13
CA CYS A 70 8.48 22.99 -0.95
C CYS A 70 8.11 24.19 -1.82
N THR A 71 7.85 25.35 -1.22
CA THR A 71 7.57 26.60 -1.92
C THR A 71 8.67 26.92 -2.94
N LYS A 72 9.93 26.99 -2.47
CA LYS A 72 11.10 27.26 -3.32
C LYS A 72 11.30 26.23 -4.44
N LEU A 73 11.06 24.95 -4.14
CA LEU A 73 11.19 23.88 -5.15
C LEU A 73 10.14 24.03 -6.26
N ILE A 74 8.91 24.36 -5.90
CA ILE A 74 7.83 24.55 -6.88
C ILE A 74 8.08 25.82 -7.70
N ASP A 75 8.52 26.92 -7.07
CA ASP A 75 8.90 28.16 -7.75
C ASP A 75 9.95 27.92 -8.84
N ILE A 76 11.03 27.22 -8.50
CA ILE A 76 12.20 27.07 -9.38
C ILE A 76 11.98 25.95 -10.41
N TYR A 77 11.46 24.80 -9.97
CA TYR A 77 11.46 23.57 -10.77
C TYR A 77 10.07 23.03 -11.10
N GLY A 78 8.98 23.67 -10.67
CA GLY A 78 7.62 23.14 -10.80
C GLY A 78 7.20 22.79 -12.23
N HIS A 79 7.70 23.52 -13.23
CA HIS A 79 7.45 23.26 -14.66
C HIS A 79 8.09 21.94 -15.17
N LEU A 80 9.05 21.38 -14.44
CA LEU A 80 9.73 20.13 -14.79
C LEU A 80 9.02 18.91 -14.16
N PHE A 81 8.09 19.13 -13.25
CA PHE A 81 7.44 18.05 -12.51
C PHE A 81 6.51 17.25 -13.43
N GLN A 82 6.66 15.92 -13.38
CA GLN A 82 5.83 14.96 -14.11
C GLN A 82 5.14 14.00 -13.14
N ASN A 83 5.78 13.69 -12.02
CA ASN A 83 5.26 12.81 -10.98
C ASN A 83 5.16 13.61 -9.69
N VAL A 84 3.93 13.96 -9.28
CA VAL A 84 3.70 14.80 -8.11
C VAL A 84 2.94 14.01 -7.06
N HIS A 85 3.47 13.99 -5.84
CA HIS A 85 2.78 13.49 -4.67
C HIS A 85 2.48 14.68 -3.75
N ILE A 86 1.19 14.94 -3.53
CA ILE A 86 0.71 15.90 -2.53
C ILE A 86 0.24 15.13 -1.31
N LYS A 87 0.90 15.37 -0.17
CA LYS A 87 0.51 14.82 1.13
C LYS A 87 0.19 15.96 2.09
N ILE A 88 -0.99 15.91 2.67
CA ILE A 88 -1.41 16.79 3.77
C ILE A 88 -1.55 15.91 5.01
N GLN A 89 -0.63 16.06 5.95
CA GLN A 89 -0.69 15.36 7.23
C GLN A 89 -1.78 15.97 8.12
N GLY A 90 -2.62 15.16 8.74
CA GLY A 90 -3.73 15.64 9.57
C GLY A 90 -4.96 16.06 8.76
N HIS A 91 -5.82 16.89 9.34
CA HIS A 91 -7.03 17.41 8.69
C HIS A 91 -6.69 18.61 7.80
N PHE A 92 -7.25 18.61 6.59
CA PHE A 92 -7.11 19.72 5.66
C PHE A 92 -7.94 20.92 6.13
N GLY A 93 -7.27 22.05 6.33
CA GLY A 93 -7.82 23.30 6.82
C GLY A 93 -7.74 24.41 5.78
N GLN A 94 -7.47 25.64 6.23
CA GLN A 94 -7.31 26.79 5.35
C GLN A 94 -5.88 26.86 4.79
N LEU A 95 -5.72 27.10 3.49
CA LEU A 95 -4.41 27.36 2.89
C LEU A 95 -4.04 28.83 3.03
N ASP A 96 -2.76 29.10 3.27
CA ASP A 96 -2.25 30.45 3.14
C ASP A 96 -2.30 30.91 1.67
N PRO A 97 -2.46 32.23 1.41
CA PRO A 97 -2.63 32.74 0.05
C PRO A 97 -1.45 32.44 -0.89
N GLU A 98 -0.22 32.35 -0.37
CA GLU A 98 0.98 32.09 -1.16
C GLU A 98 0.99 30.63 -1.65
N SER A 99 0.75 29.68 -0.75
CA SER A 99 0.60 28.25 -1.07
C SER A 99 -0.50 28.03 -2.11
N LYS A 100 -1.60 28.79 -2.01
CA LYS A 100 -2.69 28.72 -2.98
C LYS A 100 -2.23 29.10 -4.39
N VAL A 101 -1.66 30.29 -4.55
CA VAL A 101 -1.13 30.78 -5.84
C VAL A 101 -0.09 29.82 -6.40
N LEU A 102 0.76 29.29 -5.53
CA LEU A 102 1.81 28.34 -5.90
C LEU A 102 1.23 27.04 -6.48
N LEU A 103 0.22 26.44 -5.86
CA LEU A 103 -0.47 25.24 -6.36
C LEU A 103 -1.20 25.50 -7.68
N GLU A 104 -1.81 26.66 -7.83
CA GLU A 104 -2.46 27.06 -9.08
C GLU A 104 -1.45 27.17 -10.23
N ARG A 105 -0.33 27.87 -10.00
CA ARG A 105 0.74 27.99 -10.99
C ARG A 105 1.41 26.65 -11.28
N LEU A 106 1.53 25.76 -10.28
CA LEU A 106 2.00 24.39 -10.50
C LEU A 106 1.06 23.68 -11.47
N ALA A 107 -0.26 23.73 -11.24
CA ALA A 107 -1.26 23.10 -12.10
C ALA A 107 -1.23 23.60 -13.55
N GLU A 108 -0.84 24.86 -13.77
CA GLU A 108 -0.74 25.44 -15.12
C GLU A 108 0.52 25.04 -15.88
N ASN A 109 1.64 24.84 -15.18
CA ASN A 109 2.95 24.64 -15.81
C ASN A 109 3.42 23.17 -15.83
N CYS A 110 2.84 22.33 -14.99
CA CYS A 110 3.23 20.93 -14.88
C CYS A 110 2.76 20.08 -16.08
N ARG A 111 3.58 19.10 -16.47
CA ARG A 111 3.21 18.07 -17.46
C ARG A 111 2.97 16.74 -16.76
N LEU A 112 1.97 16.73 -15.86
CA LEU A 112 1.70 15.60 -14.99
C LEU A 112 1.41 14.33 -15.77
N GLN A 113 2.15 13.27 -15.43
CA GLN A 113 1.95 11.89 -15.84
C GLN A 113 1.46 11.04 -14.66
N VAL A 114 1.96 11.30 -13.46
CA VAL A 114 1.53 10.64 -12.23
C VAL A 114 1.15 11.69 -11.19
N LEU A 115 -0.02 11.52 -10.58
CA LEU A 115 -0.49 12.36 -9.48
C LEU A 115 -0.95 11.48 -8.32
N THR A 116 -0.34 11.66 -7.17
CA THR A 116 -0.76 11.03 -5.91
C THR A 116 -1.29 12.09 -4.95
N LEU A 117 -2.50 11.88 -4.45
CA LEU A 117 -3.24 12.77 -3.57
C LEU A 117 -3.52 12.05 -2.25
N GLU A 118 -2.87 12.52 -1.18
CA GLU A 118 -3.16 12.17 0.21
C GLU A 118 -3.63 13.46 0.89
N VAL A 119 -4.86 13.88 0.59
CA VAL A 119 -5.41 15.18 1.00
C VAL A 119 -6.13 15.02 2.33
N GLY A 120 -5.34 15.08 3.39
CA GLY A 120 -5.78 14.97 4.76
C GLY A 120 -6.11 13.54 5.17
N LEU A 121 -6.81 13.39 6.30
CA LEU A 121 -7.29 12.09 6.77
C LEU A 121 -8.56 11.65 6.04
N MET A 122 -8.72 10.34 5.87
CA MET A 122 -10.00 9.77 5.48
C MET A 122 -11.03 9.99 6.57
N ILE A 123 -12.17 10.57 6.21
CA ILE A 123 -13.21 10.94 7.17
C ILE A 123 -14.27 9.86 7.30
N SER A 124 -14.87 9.78 8.49
CA SER A 124 -16.00 8.91 8.84
C SER A 124 -17.19 9.76 9.33
N SER A 125 -18.32 9.12 9.65
CA SER A 125 -19.51 9.81 10.16
C SER A 125 -19.25 10.70 11.38
N PHE A 126 -18.29 10.31 12.23
CA PHE A 126 -17.84 11.11 13.38
C PHE A 126 -17.37 12.51 12.97
N HIS A 127 -16.56 12.58 11.91
CA HIS A 127 -15.92 13.81 11.44
C HIS A 127 -16.88 14.80 10.78
N LEU A 128 -18.08 14.36 10.40
CA LEU A 128 -19.09 15.22 9.76
C LEU A 128 -19.54 16.39 10.64
N HIS A 129 -19.36 16.28 11.97
CA HIS A 129 -19.73 17.31 12.94
C HIS A 129 -18.67 18.40 13.12
N GLY A 130 -17.47 18.21 12.57
CA GLY A 130 -16.39 19.20 12.66
C GLY A 130 -16.39 20.18 11.49
N ASN A 131 -15.38 21.04 11.46
CA ASN A 131 -15.14 21.98 10.38
C ASN A 131 -14.81 21.23 9.08
N GLN A 132 -15.25 21.82 7.98
CA GLN A 132 -14.98 21.34 6.63
C GLN A 132 -13.87 22.17 5.99
N PRO A 133 -13.11 21.62 5.04
CA PRO A 133 -12.17 22.40 4.26
C PRO A 133 -12.82 23.56 3.54
N VAL A 134 -12.07 24.66 3.41
CA VAL A 134 -12.48 25.81 2.59
C VAL A 134 -12.54 25.38 1.12
N LYS A 135 -13.67 25.65 0.46
CA LYS A 135 -13.96 25.19 -0.91
C LYS A 135 -12.89 25.65 -1.90
N GLU A 136 -12.53 26.94 -1.84
CA GLU A 136 -11.60 27.57 -2.76
C GLU A 136 -10.16 27.03 -2.62
N ASP A 137 -9.82 26.54 -1.43
CA ASP A 137 -8.51 25.97 -1.15
C ASP A 137 -8.42 24.53 -1.67
N LEU A 138 -9.50 23.76 -1.48
CA LEU A 138 -9.64 22.44 -2.12
C LEU A 138 -9.63 22.56 -3.66
N ALA A 139 -10.26 23.61 -4.21
CA ALA A 139 -10.24 23.87 -5.65
C ALA A 139 -8.83 24.08 -6.21
N SER A 140 -7.91 24.59 -5.40
CA SER A 140 -6.51 24.82 -5.81
C SER A 140 -5.77 23.50 -6.03
N ILE A 141 -6.06 22.49 -5.22
CA ILE A 141 -5.58 21.12 -5.43
C ILE A 141 -6.29 20.48 -6.63
N LEU A 142 -7.61 20.64 -6.74
CA LEU A 142 -8.39 20.10 -7.87
C LEU A 142 -7.96 20.64 -9.23
N LYS A 143 -7.42 21.87 -9.29
CA LYS A 143 -6.88 22.44 -10.53
C LYS A 143 -5.81 21.53 -11.15
N LEU A 144 -5.01 20.81 -10.36
CA LEU A 144 -4.04 19.84 -10.86
C LEU A 144 -4.73 18.72 -11.66
N VAL A 145 -5.83 18.19 -11.14
CA VAL A 145 -6.64 17.18 -11.82
C VAL A 145 -7.34 17.78 -13.05
N LYS A 146 -7.92 18.98 -12.95
CA LYS A 146 -8.61 19.65 -14.07
C LYS A 146 -7.68 19.97 -15.25
N LYS A 147 -6.42 20.31 -14.95
CA LYS A 147 -5.43 20.77 -15.94
C LYS A 147 -4.48 19.68 -16.41
N ALA A 148 -4.41 18.51 -15.77
CA ALA A 148 -3.52 17.45 -16.23
C ALA A 148 -3.98 16.88 -17.58
N HIS A 149 -3.18 17.12 -18.62
CA HIS A 149 -3.44 16.67 -20.00
C HIS A 149 -2.78 15.34 -20.36
N MET A 150 -1.74 14.96 -19.62
CA MET A 150 -0.89 13.80 -19.91
C MET A 150 -0.96 12.74 -18.79
N LEU A 151 -1.95 12.86 -17.91
CA LEU A 151 -2.04 12.00 -16.73
C LEU A 151 -2.30 10.56 -17.16
N LYS A 152 -1.39 9.69 -16.77
CA LYS A 152 -1.48 8.24 -16.96
C LYS A 152 -1.88 7.53 -15.69
N GLU A 153 -1.47 8.06 -14.54
CA GLU A 153 -1.75 7.46 -13.25
C GLU A 153 -2.30 8.49 -12.26
N LEU A 154 -3.42 8.15 -11.63
CA LEU A 154 -4.02 8.93 -10.57
C LEU A 154 -4.21 8.05 -9.34
N ASN A 155 -3.61 8.46 -8.24
CA ASN A 155 -3.75 7.81 -6.94
C ASN A 155 -4.45 8.76 -5.97
N ILE A 156 -5.66 8.44 -5.55
CA ILE A 156 -6.40 9.16 -4.52
C ILE A 156 -6.34 8.32 -3.26
N THR A 157 -5.31 8.50 -2.44
CA THR A 157 -5.10 7.73 -1.21
C THR A 157 -6.04 8.20 -0.10
N SER A 158 -6.27 9.51 0.00
CA SER A 158 -7.25 10.11 0.90
C SER A 158 -7.81 11.41 0.31
N TRP A 159 -9.07 11.69 0.62
CA TRP A 159 -9.79 12.90 0.17
C TRP A 159 -10.83 13.30 1.23
N PRO A 160 -11.08 14.61 1.46
CA PRO A 160 -12.11 15.05 2.40
C PRO A 160 -13.53 14.84 1.83
N MET A 161 -14.11 13.68 2.13
CA MET A 161 -15.37 13.18 1.57
C MET A 161 -16.64 13.77 2.22
N TYR A 162 -16.70 15.09 2.43
CA TYR A 162 -17.87 15.74 3.04
C TYR A 162 -19.03 15.83 2.05
N PRO A 163 -20.26 15.41 2.41
CA PRO A 163 -21.42 15.44 1.51
C PRO A 163 -21.65 16.82 0.88
N ALA A 164 -21.53 17.90 1.64
CA ALA A 164 -21.72 19.27 1.15
C ALA A 164 -20.70 19.68 0.07
N LEU A 165 -19.47 19.17 0.13
CA LEU A 165 -18.45 19.38 -0.90
C LEU A 165 -18.71 18.51 -2.13
N LEU A 166 -19.18 17.27 -1.92
CA LEU A 166 -19.46 16.32 -2.99
C LEU A 166 -20.74 16.66 -3.77
N SER A 167 -21.71 17.34 -3.14
CA SER A 167 -22.91 17.84 -3.83
C SER A 167 -22.59 18.93 -4.85
N ASP A 168 -21.47 19.62 -4.71
CA ASP A 168 -21.03 20.68 -5.60
C ASP A 168 -20.10 20.13 -6.69
N PRO A 169 -20.52 20.08 -7.97
CA PRO A 169 -19.76 19.42 -9.04
C PRO A 169 -18.37 20.02 -9.28
N ASP A 170 -18.14 21.28 -8.90
CA ASP A 170 -16.86 21.95 -9.13
C ASP A 170 -15.79 21.61 -8.08
N TYR A 171 -16.21 21.11 -6.91
CA TYR A 171 -15.35 20.69 -5.80
C TYR A 171 -15.36 19.17 -5.56
N ASN A 172 -16.23 18.45 -6.27
CA ASN A 172 -16.25 17.01 -6.27
C ASN A 172 -15.19 16.45 -7.25
N ILE A 173 -14.12 15.88 -6.70
CA ILE A 173 -13.04 15.26 -7.50
C ILE A 173 -13.55 14.23 -8.52
N PHE A 174 -14.60 13.48 -8.19
CA PHE A 174 -15.15 12.46 -9.08
C PHE A 174 -15.93 13.05 -10.25
N GLN A 175 -16.67 14.14 -10.01
CA GLN A 175 -17.32 14.87 -11.09
C GLN A 175 -16.29 15.56 -12.00
N VAL A 176 -15.21 16.07 -11.40
CA VAL A 176 -14.06 16.60 -12.14
C VAL A 176 -13.45 15.53 -13.03
N LEU A 177 -13.18 14.33 -12.51
CA LEU A 177 -12.64 13.22 -13.30
C LEU A 177 -13.57 12.83 -14.44
N ARG A 178 -14.87 12.72 -14.15
CA ARG A 178 -15.88 12.35 -15.15
C ARG A 178 -15.98 13.36 -16.29
N LYS A 179 -15.95 14.66 -15.99
CA LYS A 179 -16.08 15.73 -16.99
C LYS A 179 -14.78 16.02 -17.73
N ASN A 180 -13.64 15.55 -17.22
CA ASN A 180 -12.36 15.86 -17.81
C ASN A 180 -12.06 14.93 -18.99
N GLU A 181 -12.46 15.36 -20.18
CA GLU A 181 -12.19 14.66 -21.46
C GLU A 181 -10.70 14.35 -21.69
N LYS A 182 -9.80 15.09 -21.03
CA LYS A 182 -8.34 14.88 -21.13
C LYS A 182 -7.87 13.63 -20.36
N MET A 183 -8.70 13.09 -19.46
CA MET A 183 -8.39 11.91 -18.64
C MET A 183 -8.72 10.59 -19.31
N LYS A 184 -9.17 10.60 -20.57
CA LYS A 184 -9.52 9.36 -21.30
C LYS A 184 -8.37 8.36 -21.38
N ASN A 185 -7.13 8.86 -21.42
CA ASN A 185 -5.91 8.07 -21.55
C ASN A 185 -5.37 7.55 -20.20
N LEU A 186 -6.11 7.71 -19.10
CA LEU A 186 -5.69 7.22 -17.80
C LEU A 186 -5.51 5.69 -17.84
N GLU A 187 -4.32 5.22 -17.47
CA GLU A 187 -3.91 3.82 -17.49
C GLU A 187 -3.98 3.18 -16.09
N SER A 188 -3.89 3.99 -15.03
CA SER A 188 -3.96 3.53 -13.63
C SER A 188 -4.83 4.46 -12.79
N LEU A 189 -5.78 3.87 -12.06
CA LEU A 189 -6.59 4.58 -11.08
C LEU A 189 -6.59 3.83 -9.76
N ASN A 190 -6.11 4.49 -8.71
CA ASN A 190 -6.27 4.06 -7.34
C ASN A 190 -7.25 5.00 -6.63
N MET A 191 -8.29 4.42 -6.03
CA MET A 191 -9.21 5.11 -5.13
C MET A 191 -9.18 4.42 -3.75
N PHE A 192 -8.52 5.08 -2.81
CA PHE A 192 -8.47 4.76 -1.40
C PHE A 192 -7.80 3.42 -1.04
N TRP A 193 -6.98 2.88 -1.96
CA TRP A 193 -6.09 1.77 -1.66
C TRP A 193 -4.77 2.30 -1.08
N LEU A 194 -4.36 1.71 0.05
CA LEU A 194 -3.10 2.01 0.72
C LEU A 194 -2.10 0.89 0.44
N LYS A 195 -0.90 1.28 0.05
CA LYS A 195 0.24 0.36 -0.04
C LYS A 195 0.85 0.22 1.37
N ASP A 196 1.40 -0.95 1.70
CA ASP A 196 2.32 -1.14 2.82
C ASP A 196 1.76 -1.10 4.27
N CYS A 197 0.56 -1.66 4.49
CA CYS A 197 0.01 -1.89 5.84
C CYS A 197 -0.23 -0.63 6.69
N ASP A 198 -0.25 0.54 6.06
CA ASP A 198 -0.57 1.79 6.72
C ASP A 198 -1.99 1.79 7.30
N TRP A 199 -2.15 2.50 8.42
CA TRP A 199 -3.44 2.61 9.10
C TRP A 199 -4.44 3.37 8.24
N SER A 200 -5.64 2.82 8.10
CA SER A 200 -6.78 3.46 7.44
C SER A 200 -7.94 3.61 8.42
N GLU A 201 -8.74 4.66 8.22
CA GLU A 201 -10.09 4.71 8.77
C GLU A 201 -10.87 3.45 8.36
N ARG A 202 -11.60 2.87 9.32
CA ARG A 202 -12.32 1.58 9.19
C ARG A 202 -13.63 1.73 8.43
N HIS A 203 -14.34 2.84 8.64
CA HIS A 203 -15.60 3.15 7.96
C HIS A 203 -15.53 4.53 7.31
N PRO A 204 -14.65 4.71 6.32
CA PRO A 204 -14.50 5.99 5.64
C PRO A 204 -15.68 6.27 4.73
N ILE A 205 -16.09 7.51 4.58
CA ILE A 205 -17.11 7.87 3.59
C ILE A 205 -16.53 7.63 2.19
N LEU A 206 -17.11 6.68 1.45
CA LEU A 206 -16.66 6.26 0.13
C LEU A 206 -17.71 6.60 -0.96
N PRO A 207 -17.29 6.70 -2.22
CA PRO A 207 -18.21 6.71 -3.35
C PRO A 207 -19.09 5.46 -3.34
N SER A 208 -20.36 5.59 -3.73
CA SER A 208 -21.23 4.44 -3.91
C SER A 208 -20.77 3.58 -5.10
N PRO A 209 -21.20 2.31 -5.19
CA PRO A 209 -20.90 1.47 -6.35
C PRO A 209 -21.39 2.06 -7.68
N GLU A 210 -22.54 2.73 -7.69
CA GLU A 210 -23.12 3.35 -8.89
C GLU A 210 -22.28 4.55 -9.35
N LEU A 211 -21.84 5.38 -8.41
CA LEU A 211 -20.94 6.49 -8.70
C LEU A 211 -19.59 5.97 -9.18
N THR A 212 -19.06 4.93 -8.55
CA THR A 212 -17.80 4.27 -8.94
C THR A 212 -17.88 3.73 -10.37
N THR A 213 -18.95 3.01 -10.70
CA THR A 213 -19.21 2.50 -12.05
C THR A 213 -19.28 3.64 -13.07
N THR A 214 -19.98 4.73 -12.73
CA THR A 214 -20.10 5.92 -13.57
C THR A 214 -18.74 6.57 -13.84
N ILE A 215 -17.88 6.73 -12.82
CA ILE A 215 -16.52 7.26 -12.98
C ILE A 215 -15.73 6.37 -13.95
N ILE A 216 -15.79 5.06 -13.75
CA ILE A 216 -14.98 4.09 -14.49
C ILE A 216 -15.44 3.94 -15.95
N SER A 217 -16.73 4.13 -16.26
CA SER A 217 -17.26 4.07 -17.63
C SER A 217 -16.54 4.99 -18.63
N GLY A 218 -16.04 6.14 -18.17
CA GLY A 218 -15.32 7.11 -19.00
C GLY A 218 -13.85 6.74 -19.25
N LEU A 219 -13.30 5.80 -18.49
CA LEU A 219 -11.88 5.48 -18.44
C LEU A 219 -11.60 4.16 -19.17
N ARG A 220 -11.58 4.21 -20.50
CA ARG A 220 -11.47 3.03 -21.37
C ARG A 220 -10.06 2.45 -21.50
N HIS A 221 -9.03 3.22 -21.11
CA HIS A 221 -7.62 2.83 -21.21
C HIS A 221 -7.02 2.27 -19.92
N LEU A 222 -7.83 2.06 -18.88
CA LEU A 222 -7.37 1.50 -17.60
C LEU A 222 -6.77 0.10 -17.78
N LYS A 223 -5.58 -0.06 -17.21
CA LYS A 223 -4.84 -1.31 -17.04
C LYS A 223 -4.74 -1.70 -15.57
N HIS A 224 -4.75 -0.72 -14.67
CA HIS A 224 -4.66 -0.95 -13.23
C HIS A 224 -5.80 -0.22 -12.53
N LEU A 225 -6.51 -0.94 -11.65
CA LEU A 225 -7.61 -0.41 -10.88
C LEU A 225 -7.49 -0.87 -9.42
N SER A 226 -7.48 0.07 -8.49
CA SER A 226 -7.45 -0.21 -7.06
C SER A 226 -8.63 0.44 -6.37
N LEU A 227 -9.46 -0.35 -5.71
CA LEU A 227 -10.71 0.07 -5.08
C LEU A 227 -10.86 -0.55 -3.69
N ARG A 228 -11.82 -0.05 -2.90
CA ARG A 228 -12.29 -0.74 -1.70
C ARG A 228 -13.47 -1.65 -2.01
N SER A 229 -13.65 -2.70 -1.22
CA SER A 229 -14.77 -3.65 -1.40
C SER A 229 -16.17 -2.99 -1.45
N PRO A 230 -16.50 -1.95 -0.64
CA PRO A 230 -17.81 -1.26 -0.72
C PRO A 230 -18.10 -0.55 -2.04
N MET A 231 -17.09 -0.38 -2.90
CA MET A 231 -17.20 0.35 -4.16
C MET A 231 -17.43 -0.59 -5.36
N LEU A 232 -17.41 -1.90 -5.14
CA LEU A 232 -17.58 -2.91 -6.17
C LEU A 232 -19.05 -3.28 -6.33
N SER A 233 -19.47 -3.57 -7.55
CA SER A 233 -20.77 -4.18 -7.88
C SER A 233 -20.67 -5.00 -9.15
N GLU A 234 -21.68 -5.82 -9.47
CA GLU A 234 -21.68 -6.56 -10.73
C GLU A 234 -21.74 -5.62 -11.95
N GLU A 235 -22.44 -4.48 -11.85
CA GLU A 235 -22.50 -3.47 -12.91
C GLU A 235 -21.11 -2.93 -13.26
N LEU A 236 -20.26 -2.72 -12.25
CA LEU A 236 -18.87 -2.34 -12.48
C LEU A 236 -18.13 -3.40 -13.30
N PHE A 237 -18.33 -4.69 -12.99
CA PHE A 237 -17.68 -5.78 -13.71
C PHE A 237 -18.18 -5.89 -15.15
N TYR A 238 -19.50 -5.75 -15.39
CA TYR A 238 -20.06 -5.67 -16.74
C TYR A 238 -19.47 -4.49 -17.53
N GLU A 239 -19.31 -3.34 -16.87
CA GLU A 239 -18.69 -2.17 -17.47
C GLU A 239 -17.21 -2.46 -17.80
N LEU A 240 -16.44 -3.12 -16.92
CA LEU A 240 -15.03 -3.45 -17.14
C LEU A 240 -14.78 -4.48 -18.26
N ILE A 241 -15.78 -5.30 -18.61
CA ILE A 241 -15.71 -6.23 -19.76
C ILE A 241 -16.38 -5.66 -21.02
N SER A 242 -16.79 -4.39 -21.00
CA SER A 242 -17.47 -3.80 -22.15
C SER A 242 -16.52 -3.67 -23.36
N PRO A 243 -17.04 -3.82 -24.59
CA PRO A 243 -16.22 -3.74 -25.80
C PRO A 243 -15.51 -2.38 -25.96
N GLY A 244 -14.31 -2.39 -26.53
CA GLY A 244 -13.53 -1.18 -26.80
C GLY A 244 -12.72 -0.66 -25.60
N ARG A 245 -12.63 -1.44 -24.52
CA ARG A 245 -11.73 -1.18 -23.38
C ARG A 245 -10.39 -1.87 -23.56
N THR A 246 -9.36 -1.27 -22.97
CA THR A 246 -8.06 -1.92 -22.80
C THR A 246 -8.19 -3.07 -21.80
N ARG A 247 -7.40 -4.14 -22.00
CA ARG A 247 -7.38 -5.27 -21.07
C ARG A 247 -6.79 -4.83 -19.73
N LEU A 248 -7.54 -5.05 -18.66
CA LEU A 248 -7.09 -4.83 -17.30
C LEU A 248 -6.02 -5.88 -16.96
N GLN A 249 -4.94 -5.41 -16.35
CA GLN A 249 -3.79 -6.21 -15.95
C GLN A 249 -3.79 -6.45 -14.43
N LEU A 250 -4.31 -5.49 -13.66
CA LEU A 250 -4.36 -5.57 -12.21
C LEU A 250 -5.67 -5.00 -11.66
N LEU A 251 -6.30 -5.75 -10.75
CA LEU A 251 -7.39 -5.31 -9.90
C LEU A 251 -6.98 -5.50 -8.43
N GLN A 252 -6.86 -4.41 -7.67
CA GLN A 252 -6.56 -4.46 -6.24
C GLN A 252 -7.82 -4.12 -5.42
N ILE A 253 -8.17 -4.96 -4.45
CA ILE A 253 -9.41 -4.84 -3.64
C ILE A 253 -9.09 -4.73 -2.15
N PHE A 254 -9.21 -3.53 -1.59
CA PHE A 254 -8.96 -3.28 -0.18
C PHE A 254 -10.23 -3.63 0.60
N VAL A 255 -10.22 -4.79 1.26
CA VAL A 255 -11.39 -5.37 1.90
C VAL A 255 -11.68 -4.63 3.21
N THR A 256 -12.82 -3.93 3.21
CA THR A 256 -13.39 -3.20 4.34
C THR A 256 -14.75 -3.81 4.65
N TYR A 257 -14.96 -4.22 5.90
CA TYR A 257 -16.15 -4.96 6.32
C TYR A 257 -16.78 -4.43 7.60
N SER A 258 -18.12 -4.39 7.64
CA SER A 258 -18.93 -4.19 8.84
C SER A 258 -20.19 -5.04 8.78
N VAL A 259 -20.49 -5.75 9.87
CA VAL A 259 -21.73 -6.52 10.02
C VAL A 259 -22.94 -5.59 10.19
N HIS A 260 -22.73 -4.42 10.79
CA HIS A 260 -23.80 -3.51 11.21
C HIS A 260 -24.13 -2.44 10.18
N ASP A 261 -23.25 -2.22 9.20
CA ASP A 261 -23.43 -1.19 8.18
C ASP A 261 -23.59 -1.87 6.81
N PRO A 262 -24.79 -1.80 6.20
CA PRO A 262 -25.07 -2.37 4.89
C PRO A 262 -24.10 -1.91 3.80
N GLN A 263 -23.56 -0.69 3.89
CA GLN A 263 -22.60 -0.16 2.92
C GLN A 263 -21.31 -0.98 2.88
N TYR A 264 -20.92 -1.60 3.98
CA TYR A 264 -19.67 -2.36 4.11
C TYR A 264 -19.89 -3.87 4.16
N GLN A 265 -21.05 -4.34 3.71
CA GLN A 265 -21.22 -5.77 3.45
C GLN A 265 -20.36 -6.19 2.26
N MET A 266 -20.05 -7.49 2.16
CA MET A 266 -19.23 -8.00 1.07
C MET A 266 -20.01 -7.98 -0.25
N PRO A 267 -19.44 -7.42 -1.33
CA PRO A 267 -20.08 -7.44 -2.63
C PRO A 267 -20.11 -8.88 -3.16
N ASP A 268 -21.29 -9.33 -3.58
CA ASP A 268 -21.47 -10.66 -4.19
C ASP A 268 -21.32 -10.56 -5.70
N ILE A 269 -20.12 -10.86 -6.19
CA ILE A 269 -19.84 -10.97 -7.62
C ILE A 269 -19.97 -12.44 -8.00
N SER A 270 -20.88 -12.77 -8.90
CA SER A 270 -21.18 -14.15 -9.29
C SER A 270 -19.97 -14.85 -9.94
N ASN A 271 -19.89 -16.17 -9.78
CA ASN A 271 -18.85 -16.99 -10.43
C ASN A 271 -18.86 -16.83 -11.95
N GLY A 272 -20.05 -16.78 -12.57
CA GLY A 272 -20.18 -16.61 -14.03
C GLY A 272 -19.57 -15.29 -14.50
N LEU A 273 -19.73 -14.22 -13.72
CA LEU A 273 -19.15 -12.93 -14.04
C LEU A 273 -17.63 -12.92 -13.86
N TRP A 274 -17.09 -13.59 -12.85
CA TRP A 274 -15.64 -13.79 -12.71
C TRP A 274 -15.02 -14.57 -13.88
N VAL A 275 -15.72 -15.60 -14.38
CA VAL A 275 -15.30 -16.35 -15.58
C VAL A 275 -15.26 -15.43 -16.79
N ALA A 276 -16.34 -14.71 -17.07
CA ALA A 276 -16.40 -13.75 -18.18
C ALA A 276 -15.32 -12.65 -18.06
N PHE A 277 -15.09 -12.16 -16.85
CA PHE A 277 -14.06 -11.17 -16.54
C PHE A 277 -12.65 -11.68 -16.84
N LYS A 278 -12.34 -12.91 -16.44
CA LYS A 278 -11.05 -13.56 -16.69
C LYS A 278 -10.85 -13.90 -18.16
N GLU A 279 -11.89 -14.35 -18.86
CA GLU A 279 -11.84 -14.63 -20.30
C GLU A 279 -11.59 -13.35 -21.11
N PHE A 280 -12.26 -12.27 -20.74
CA PHE A 280 -12.03 -10.97 -21.35
C PHE A 280 -10.62 -10.47 -21.03
N HIS A 281 -10.18 -10.53 -19.76
CA HIS A 281 -8.87 -10.05 -19.32
C HIS A 281 -7.88 -11.20 -19.08
N SER A 282 -7.41 -11.85 -20.14
CA SER A 282 -6.64 -13.11 -20.06
C SER A 282 -5.41 -13.14 -19.14
N ASN A 283 -4.82 -11.98 -18.84
CA ASN A 283 -3.62 -11.84 -17.99
C ASN A 283 -3.87 -11.09 -16.67
N ILE A 284 -5.14 -10.95 -16.26
CA ILE A 284 -5.51 -10.21 -15.05
C ILE A 284 -4.91 -10.83 -13.78
N ALA A 285 -4.38 -9.98 -12.92
CA ALA A 285 -4.04 -10.30 -11.54
C ALA A 285 -5.07 -9.65 -10.61
N VAL A 286 -5.64 -10.43 -9.69
CA VAL A 286 -6.41 -9.87 -8.58
C VAL A 286 -5.57 -9.94 -7.31
N GLU A 287 -5.50 -8.82 -6.59
CA GLU A 287 -4.83 -8.71 -5.29
C GLU A 287 -5.81 -8.22 -4.23
N CYS A 288 -5.87 -8.91 -3.10
CA CYS A 288 -6.76 -8.54 -2.00
C CYS A 288 -5.94 -8.21 -0.74
N THR A 289 -6.30 -7.12 -0.06
CA THR A 289 -5.77 -6.79 1.26
C THR A 289 -6.92 -6.70 2.25
N VAL A 290 -6.88 -7.53 3.30
CA VAL A 290 -7.92 -7.64 4.32
C VAL A 290 -7.49 -6.89 5.58
N MET A 291 -8.22 -5.83 5.90
CA MET A 291 -7.93 -4.97 7.05
C MET A 291 -8.79 -5.30 8.28
N SER A 292 -10.08 -5.56 8.06
CA SER A 292 -11.06 -5.75 9.14
C SER A 292 -11.19 -7.22 9.56
N ARG A 293 -11.65 -7.47 10.78
CA ARG A 293 -12.11 -8.80 11.19
C ARG A 293 -13.33 -9.19 10.37
N ILE A 294 -13.25 -10.29 9.65
CA ILE A 294 -14.30 -10.82 8.79
C ILE A 294 -14.36 -12.33 8.97
N THR A 295 -15.55 -12.92 8.87
CA THR A 295 -15.70 -14.38 8.93
C THR A 295 -15.28 -15.03 7.60
N ASN A 296 -14.89 -16.31 7.65
CA ASN A 296 -14.57 -17.07 6.44
C ASN A 296 -15.78 -17.17 5.49
N PHE A 297 -16.99 -17.18 6.04
CA PHE A 297 -18.24 -17.17 5.28
C PHE A 297 -18.40 -15.85 4.51
N ASP A 298 -18.34 -14.72 5.21
CA ASP A 298 -18.52 -13.40 4.59
C ASP A 298 -17.42 -13.09 3.58
N LEU A 299 -16.16 -13.37 3.93
CA LEU A 299 -15.04 -13.19 3.00
C LEU A 299 -15.16 -14.13 1.79
N GLY A 300 -15.76 -15.31 1.98
CA GLY A 300 -16.09 -16.28 0.93
C GLY A 300 -17.12 -15.78 -0.08
N ILE A 301 -17.91 -14.75 0.25
CA ILE A 301 -18.81 -14.07 -0.69
C ILE A 301 -17.99 -13.40 -1.80
N LEU A 302 -16.94 -12.67 -1.44
CA LEU A 302 -16.03 -12.02 -2.39
C LEU A 302 -15.03 -13.01 -2.99
N LEU A 303 -14.39 -13.84 -2.16
CA LEU A 303 -13.33 -14.77 -2.58
C LEU A 303 -13.91 -16.05 -3.22
N LYS A 304 -14.48 -15.87 -4.40
CA LYS A 304 -15.01 -16.93 -5.26
C LYS A 304 -13.90 -17.75 -5.93
N PRO A 305 -14.09 -19.06 -6.20
CA PRO A 305 -13.06 -19.91 -6.80
C PRO A 305 -12.56 -19.45 -8.19
N GLU A 306 -13.45 -18.88 -9.01
CA GLU A 306 -13.10 -18.45 -10.38
C GLU A 306 -12.34 -17.11 -10.42
N MET A 307 -12.27 -16.41 -9.29
CA MET A 307 -11.51 -15.16 -9.18
C MET A 307 -10.01 -15.46 -9.35
N PRO A 308 -9.31 -14.76 -10.26
CA PRO A 308 -7.88 -14.98 -10.52
C PRO A 308 -6.99 -14.31 -9.46
N LEU A 309 -7.17 -14.70 -8.19
CA LEU A 309 -6.41 -14.20 -7.04
C LEU A 309 -4.95 -14.63 -7.13
N GLN A 310 -4.06 -13.65 -7.24
CA GLN A 310 -2.61 -13.87 -7.28
C GLN A 310 -1.93 -13.47 -5.97
N SER A 311 -2.46 -12.48 -5.24
CA SER A 311 -1.88 -12.02 -3.98
C SER A 311 -2.97 -11.80 -2.93
N LEU A 312 -2.75 -12.32 -1.72
CA LEU A 312 -3.60 -12.06 -0.57
C LEU A 312 -2.76 -11.56 0.60
N THR A 313 -3.15 -10.42 1.16
CA THR A 313 -2.55 -9.83 2.36
C THR A 313 -3.59 -9.75 3.47
N ILE A 314 -3.31 -10.33 4.62
CA ILE A 314 -4.13 -10.26 5.84
C ILE A 314 -3.39 -9.37 6.85
N LEU A 315 -3.96 -8.20 7.17
CA LEU A 315 -3.34 -7.23 8.08
C LEU A 315 -3.53 -7.63 9.55
N ARG A 316 -2.75 -6.98 10.44
CA ARG A 316 -2.66 -7.30 11.88
C ARG A 316 -4.00 -7.48 12.59
N HIS A 317 -4.97 -6.64 12.26
CA HIS A 317 -6.27 -6.62 12.95
C HIS A 317 -7.34 -7.52 12.33
N ALA A 318 -7.03 -8.20 11.22
CA ALA A 318 -7.91 -9.17 10.60
C ALA A 318 -7.81 -10.54 11.31
N LYS A 319 -8.58 -11.53 10.83
CA LYS A 319 -8.58 -12.90 11.34
C LYS A 319 -8.07 -13.84 10.25
N CYS A 320 -7.17 -14.75 10.60
CA CYS A 320 -6.75 -15.88 9.77
C CYS A 320 -6.65 -17.12 10.67
N ASP A 321 -7.30 -18.20 10.30
CA ASP A 321 -7.27 -19.49 11.00
C ASP A 321 -6.92 -20.64 10.04
N GLY A 322 -6.68 -21.83 10.58
CA GLY A 322 -6.33 -23.00 9.78
C GLY A 322 -7.39 -23.37 8.74
N GLU A 323 -8.68 -23.24 9.09
CA GLU A 323 -9.80 -23.47 8.15
C GLU A 323 -9.73 -22.51 6.95
N PHE A 324 -9.43 -21.23 7.20
CA PHE A 324 -9.23 -20.25 6.14
C PHE A 324 -8.09 -20.64 5.20
N LEU A 325 -6.94 -21.05 5.75
CA LEU A 325 -5.77 -21.47 4.95
C LEU A 325 -6.07 -22.70 4.09
N ILE A 326 -6.81 -23.67 4.63
CA ILE A 326 -7.26 -24.86 3.86
C ILE A 326 -8.17 -24.42 2.71
N ALA A 327 -9.18 -23.60 2.97
CA ALA A 327 -10.11 -23.12 1.96
C ALA A 327 -9.39 -22.29 0.87
N LEU A 328 -8.42 -21.45 1.26
CA LEU A 328 -7.58 -20.68 0.34
C LEU A 328 -6.77 -21.61 -0.58
N ALA A 329 -6.15 -22.64 -0.02
CA ALA A 329 -5.37 -23.63 -0.77
C ALA A 329 -6.24 -24.42 -1.78
N GLU A 330 -7.49 -24.67 -1.44
CA GLU A 330 -8.42 -25.40 -2.32
C GLU A 330 -8.96 -24.53 -3.44
N LYS A 331 -9.34 -23.29 -3.14
CA LYS A 331 -9.91 -22.36 -4.12
C LYS A 331 -8.87 -21.83 -5.10
N PHE A 332 -7.66 -21.49 -4.63
CA PHE A 332 -6.70 -20.69 -5.39
C PHE A 332 -5.37 -21.41 -5.66
N ASN A 333 -5.34 -22.75 -5.60
CA ASN A 333 -4.14 -23.55 -5.88
C ASN A 333 -3.45 -23.20 -7.22
N LYS A 334 -4.21 -22.86 -8.25
CA LYS A 334 -3.68 -22.57 -9.59
C LYS A 334 -3.20 -21.14 -9.78
N THR A 335 -3.65 -20.19 -8.96
CA THR A 335 -3.45 -18.76 -9.22
C THR A 335 -2.63 -18.05 -8.16
N LEU A 336 -2.62 -18.52 -6.92
CA LEU A 336 -1.98 -17.84 -5.81
C LEU A 336 -0.45 -17.85 -5.93
N LYS A 337 0.14 -16.66 -5.96
CA LYS A 337 1.59 -16.43 -6.08
C LYS A 337 2.21 -15.80 -4.84
N SER A 338 1.41 -15.04 -4.07
CA SER A 338 1.84 -14.32 -2.89
C SER A 338 0.83 -14.45 -1.75
N PHE A 339 1.31 -14.78 -0.55
CA PHE A 339 0.51 -14.78 0.67
C PHE A 339 1.24 -14.04 1.78
N ASN A 340 0.61 -13.00 2.32
CA ASN A 340 1.13 -12.20 3.42
C ASN A 340 0.14 -12.26 4.58
N CYS A 341 0.58 -12.70 5.76
CA CYS A 341 -0.23 -12.78 6.96
C CYS A 341 0.50 -12.06 8.10
N ILE A 342 -0.05 -10.92 8.51
CA ILE A 342 0.52 -10.01 9.51
C ILE A 342 -0.28 -10.07 10.83
N CYS A 343 -1.42 -10.77 10.84
CA CYS A 343 -2.18 -11.03 12.07
C CYS A 343 -1.55 -12.14 12.93
N ASP A 344 -1.90 -12.14 14.20
CA ASP A 344 -1.46 -13.15 15.16
C ASP A 344 -2.22 -14.46 14.90
N VAL A 345 -1.57 -15.38 14.19
CA VAL A 345 -2.07 -16.73 13.92
C VAL A 345 -1.28 -17.72 14.76
N SER A 346 -1.97 -18.65 15.42
CA SER A 346 -1.33 -19.74 16.17
C SER A 346 -1.75 -21.11 15.63
N LYS A 347 -0.89 -22.12 15.87
CA LYS A 347 -1.15 -23.54 15.58
C LYS A 347 -1.61 -23.81 14.13
N SER A 348 -0.95 -23.20 13.15
CA SER A 348 -1.34 -23.27 11.73
C SER A 348 -0.23 -23.81 10.81
N ASP A 349 0.83 -24.41 11.37
CA ASP A 349 1.97 -24.94 10.62
C ASP A 349 1.58 -25.92 9.52
N ARG A 350 0.71 -26.88 9.86
CA ARG A 350 0.27 -27.93 8.93
C ARG A 350 -0.55 -27.34 7.78
N GLU A 351 -1.43 -26.42 8.10
CA GLU A 351 -2.33 -25.75 7.16
C GLU A 351 -1.54 -24.79 6.25
N LEU A 352 -0.55 -24.09 6.79
CA LEU A 352 0.37 -23.26 6.03
C LEU A 352 1.26 -24.10 5.08
N LEU A 353 1.80 -25.22 5.56
CA LEU A 353 2.52 -26.18 4.71
C LEU A 353 1.61 -26.74 3.62
N ASN A 354 0.36 -27.05 3.93
CA ASN A 354 -0.62 -27.52 2.96
C ASN A 354 -0.92 -26.45 1.89
N LEU A 355 -1.06 -25.18 2.29
CA LEU A 355 -1.20 -24.06 1.36
C LEU A 355 0.00 -24.00 0.40
N ALA A 356 1.22 -24.03 0.94
CA ALA A 356 2.42 -24.02 0.11
C ALA A 356 2.48 -25.26 -0.79
N LYS A 357 2.16 -26.47 -0.29
CA LYS A 357 2.15 -27.72 -1.06
C LYS A 357 1.16 -27.65 -2.24
N LYS A 358 -0.08 -27.21 -2.00
CA LYS A 358 -1.15 -27.15 -3.01
C LYS A 358 -0.98 -26.00 -4.02
N CYS A 359 -0.27 -24.92 -3.67
CA CYS A 359 -0.08 -23.75 -4.54
C CYS A 359 1.30 -23.78 -5.23
N PRO A 360 1.48 -24.43 -6.40
CA PRO A 360 2.77 -24.52 -7.11
C PRO A 360 3.40 -23.16 -7.47
N GLN A 361 2.58 -22.13 -7.71
CA GLN A 361 3.06 -20.80 -8.11
C GLN A 361 3.40 -19.88 -6.94
N LEU A 362 3.16 -20.32 -5.70
CA LEU A 362 3.48 -19.55 -4.50
C LEU A 362 4.99 -19.36 -4.40
N SER A 363 5.42 -18.11 -4.53
CA SER A 363 6.84 -17.69 -4.55
C SER A 363 7.12 -16.54 -3.59
N LYS A 364 6.08 -15.98 -2.95
CA LYS A 364 6.19 -14.98 -1.90
C LYS A 364 5.37 -15.41 -0.70
N LEU A 365 6.01 -15.53 0.45
CA LEU A 365 5.37 -15.85 1.72
C LEU A 365 5.89 -14.91 2.81
N VAL A 366 4.99 -14.16 3.42
CA VAL A 366 5.24 -13.40 4.65
C VAL A 366 4.29 -13.93 5.71
N PHE A 367 4.80 -14.44 6.82
CA PHE A 367 3.97 -14.99 7.88
C PHE A 367 4.50 -14.53 9.24
N HIS A 368 3.72 -13.70 9.91
CA HIS A 368 4.03 -13.16 11.23
C HIS A 368 3.34 -13.93 12.35
N GLY A 369 2.62 -15.02 12.08
CA GLY A 369 2.10 -15.89 13.14
C GLY A 369 3.18 -16.77 13.80
N ASP A 370 2.77 -17.50 14.83
CA ASP A 370 3.56 -18.53 15.47
C ASP A 370 3.90 -19.64 14.47
N ILE A 371 5.18 -20.04 14.41
CA ILE A 371 5.62 -21.09 13.49
C ILE A 371 6.81 -21.88 14.05
N ASN A 372 6.83 -23.19 13.84
CA ASN A 372 7.97 -24.03 14.24
C ASN A 372 9.12 -23.95 13.24
N LEU A 373 10.36 -24.09 13.74
CA LEU A 373 11.56 -24.09 12.91
C LEU A 373 11.53 -25.16 11.81
N GLY A 374 10.98 -26.34 12.10
CA GLY A 374 10.90 -27.46 11.16
C GLY A 374 9.98 -27.14 9.98
N THR A 375 8.89 -26.43 10.25
CA THR A 375 7.95 -25.94 9.22
C THR A 375 8.64 -24.96 8.28
N ILE A 376 9.46 -24.04 8.80
CA ILE A 376 10.23 -23.11 7.96
C ILE A 376 11.22 -23.87 7.07
N MET A 377 11.91 -24.88 7.61
CA MET A 377 12.83 -25.72 6.84
C MET A 377 12.11 -26.47 5.72
N GLU A 378 10.95 -27.09 6.02
CA GLU A 378 10.12 -27.75 5.02
C GLU A 378 9.64 -26.79 3.92
N LEU A 379 9.22 -25.57 4.30
CA LEU A 379 8.82 -24.54 3.33
C LEU A 379 9.99 -24.15 2.42
N ALA A 380 11.20 -23.99 2.97
CA ALA A 380 12.40 -23.70 2.20
C ALA A 380 12.71 -24.84 1.21
N ASP A 381 12.61 -26.11 1.64
CA ASP A 381 12.83 -27.27 0.78
C ASP A 381 11.79 -27.44 -0.33
N LEU A 382 10.54 -27.04 -0.07
CA LEU A 382 9.41 -27.21 -0.99
C LEU A 382 9.57 -26.43 -2.31
N ARG A 383 10.23 -25.27 -2.26
CA ARG A 383 10.38 -24.37 -3.43
C ARG A 383 11.82 -23.99 -3.70
N LYS A 384 12.74 -24.14 -2.74
CA LYS A 384 14.17 -23.82 -2.90
C LYS A 384 14.35 -22.41 -3.46
N ASN A 385 15.09 -22.29 -4.55
CA ASN A 385 15.37 -21.04 -5.27
C ASN A 385 14.16 -20.41 -5.99
N LEU A 386 12.99 -21.05 -5.98
CA LEU A 386 11.76 -20.44 -6.50
C LEU A 386 11.13 -19.44 -5.53
N TRP A 387 11.55 -19.43 -4.25
CA TRP A 387 11.19 -18.36 -3.33
C TRP A 387 11.83 -17.05 -3.78
N SER A 388 11.01 -16.03 -3.99
CA SER A 388 11.47 -14.65 -4.18
C SER A 388 11.37 -13.82 -2.90
N LYS A 389 10.49 -14.22 -1.97
CA LYS A 389 10.32 -13.62 -0.65
C LYS A 389 9.85 -14.69 0.33
N LEU A 390 10.56 -14.88 1.43
CA LEU A 390 10.20 -15.79 2.51
C LEU A 390 10.51 -15.07 3.83
N ILE A 391 9.50 -14.63 4.57
CA ILE A 391 9.68 -13.77 5.76
C ILE A 391 8.88 -14.31 6.93
N PHE A 392 9.56 -14.40 8.07
CA PHE A 392 9.00 -14.75 9.36
C PHE A 392 9.52 -13.77 10.43
N LEU A 393 8.73 -13.52 11.47
CA LEU A 393 9.18 -12.73 12.62
C LEU A 393 9.99 -13.60 13.57
N GLU A 394 11.22 -13.19 13.88
CA GLU A 394 12.16 -13.94 14.73
C GLU A 394 11.56 -14.29 16.10
N LYS A 395 10.81 -13.34 16.69
CA LYS A 395 10.15 -13.52 17.98
C LYS A 395 9.08 -14.63 17.98
N ASN A 396 8.50 -14.95 16.82
CA ASN A 396 7.38 -15.90 16.69
C ASN A 396 7.84 -17.27 16.17
N ILE A 397 9.15 -17.47 15.98
CA ILE A 397 9.73 -18.77 15.62
C ILE A 397 9.93 -19.61 16.89
N LYS A 398 9.26 -20.77 16.94
CA LYS A 398 9.32 -21.75 18.02
C LYS A 398 10.42 -22.77 17.75
N THR A 399 11.31 -22.93 18.73
CA THR A 399 12.47 -23.83 18.68
C THR A 399 12.27 -25.16 19.39
N GLU A 400 11.16 -25.31 20.12
CA GLU A 400 10.81 -26.49 20.93
C GLU A 400 9.31 -26.79 20.79
N ASN A 401 8.92 -28.05 21.01
CA ASN A 401 7.51 -28.42 21.16
C ASN A 401 7.00 -27.82 22.49
N GLU A 402 6.47 -26.59 22.45
CA GLU A 402 5.94 -25.84 23.60
C GLU A 402 4.66 -26.47 24.23
N ASP A 403 4.51 -27.79 24.22
CA ASP A 403 3.35 -28.47 24.81
C ASP A 403 3.53 -28.80 26.31
N SER A 404 4.61 -28.35 26.97
CA SER A 404 4.90 -28.69 28.38
C SER A 404 5.15 -27.53 29.35
N ASP A 405 4.91 -26.28 28.97
CA ASP A 405 5.05 -25.16 29.92
C ASP A 405 3.82 -25.11 30.85
N ASN A 406 3.92 -25.79 31.99
CA ASN A 406 3.04 -25.58 33.14
C ASN A 406 3.03 -24.09 33.50
N GLU A 407 1.85 -23.48 33.57
CA GLU A 407 1.64 -22.05 33.88
C GLU A 407 2.18 -21.63 35.27
N ASP A 408 2.57 -22.59 36.12
CA ASP A 408 2.97 -22.38 37.52
C ASP A 408 4.40 -21.85 37.73
N ASP A 409 5.22 -21.69 36.68
CA ASP A 409 6.63 -21.30 36.81
C ASP A 409 6.95 -20.06 35.95
N CYS A 410 6.23 -18.96 36.15
CA CYS A 410 6.49 -17.66 35.51
C CYS A 410 7.27 -16.70 36.44
N ILE A 411 8.27 -16.00 35.89
CA ILE A 411 9.06 -14.96 36.55
C ILE A 411 9.05 -13.67 35.72
N ILE A 412 9.27 -12.52 36.38
CA ILE A 412 9.25 -11.21 35.73
C ILE A 412 10.69 -10.79 35.42
N LYS A 413 11.04 -10.60 34.14
CA LYS A 413 12.35 -10.12 33.67
C LYS A 413 12.23 -8.70 33.11
N LEU A 414 13.23 -7.87 33.35
CA LEU A 414 13.36 -6.56 32.71
C LEU A 414 14.05 -6.75 31.35
N ASP A 415 13.44 -6.29 30.26
CA ASP A 415 14.07 -6.33 28.94
C ASP A 415 15.12 -5.23 28.76
N ASN A 416 15.85 -5.27 27.64
CA ASN A 416 16.91 -4.31 27.31
C ASN A 416 16.41 -2.87 27.13
N SER A 417 15.10 -2.65 27.10
CA SER A 417 14.44 -1.34 27.07
C SER A 417 13.90 -0.90 28.43
N GLY A 418 14.10 -1.69 29.49
CA GLY A 418 13.65 -1.37 30.84
C GLY A 418 12.18 -1.74 31.12
N VAL A 419 11.56 -2.55 30.27
CA VAL A 419 10.15 -2.96 30.42
C VAL A 419 10.07 -4.35 31.08
N TYR A 420 9.17 -4.50 32.05
CA TYR A 420 8.92 -5.78 32.72
C TYR A 420 8.11 -6.72 31.81
N GLN A 421 8.66 -7.91 31.56
CA GLN A 421 8.03 -8.99 30.81
C GLN A 421 7.89 -10.23 31.69
N VAL A 422 6.75 -10.91 31.60
CA VAL A 422 6.53 -12.21 32.24
C VAL A 422 7.16 -13.29 31.35
N THR A 423 8.01 -14.14 31.90
CA THR A 423 8.80 -15.15 31.20
C THR A 423 8.87 -16.41 32.06
N SER A 424 8.77 -17.61 31.47
CA SER A 424 8.88 -18.83 32.27
C SER A 424 10.27 -18.97 32.92
N ARG A 425 10.33 -19.57 34.11
CA ARG A 425 11.54 -19.76 34.92
C ARG A 425 12.60 -20.61 34.21
N LEU A 426 12.17 -21.50 33.31
CA LEU A 426 13.04 -22.28 32.42
C LEU A 426 13.72 -21.40 31.35
N ARG A 427 13.00 -20.41 30.80
CA ARG A 427 13.54 -19.48 29.78
C ARG A 427 14.60 -18.51 30.33
N PHE A 428 14.62 -18.27 31.65
CA PHE A 428 15.54 -17.30 32.26
C PHE A 428 16.99 -17.78 32.39
N PHE A 429 17.23 -19.09 32.50
CA PHE A 429 18.56 -19.62 32.84
C PHE A 429 19.27 -20.39 31.72
N HIS A 430 18.58 -20.90 30.69
CA HIS A 430 19.21 -21.84 29.74
C HIS A 430 18.86 -21.68 28.24
N VAL A 431 17.92 -20.82 27.84
CA VAL A 431 17.32 -20.92 26.48
C VAL A 431 17.86 -19.90 25.46
N ASP A 432 18.45 -18.77 25.88
CA ASP A 432 18.85 -17.73 24.92
C ASP A 432 20.02 -18.18 24.01
N GLU A 433 21.06 -18.83 24.54
CA GLU A 433 22.18 -19.31 23.70
C GLU A 433 21.78 -20.47 22.77
N GLU A 434 21.01 -21.45 23.26
CA GLU A 434 20.59 -22.59 22.44
C GLU A 434 19.61 -22.17 21.33
N ARG A 435 18.69 -21.24 21.63
CA ARG A 435 17.79 -20.65 20.64
C ARG A 435 18.57 -19.88 19.59
N ASP A 436 19.54 -19.07 19.98
CA ASP A 436 20.36 -18.31 19.04
C ASP A 436 21.15 -19.24 18.12
N ILE A 437 21.72 -20.34 18.66
CA ILE A 437 22.38 -21.37 17.85
C ILE A 437 21.41 -22.00 16.84
N LYS A 438 20.21 -22.40 17.28
CA LYS A 438 19.18 -22.98 16.40
C LYS A 438 18.73 -21.99 15.31
N LEU A 439 18.60 -20.70 15.64
CA LEU A 439 18.25 -19.65 14.68
C LEU A 439 19.37 -19.39 13.68
N GLU A 440 20.64 -19.38 14.10
CA GLU A 440 21.78 -19.26 13.17
C GLU A 440 21.89 -20.48 12.24
N GLN A 441 21.64 -21.69 12.76
CA GLN A 441 21.56 -22.90 11.94
C GLN A 441 20.41 -22.81 10.93
N LEU A 442 19.23 -22.33 11.35
CA LEU A 442 18.09 -22.10 10.47
C LEU A 442 18.44 -21.06 9.39
N LYS A 443 19.07 -19.94 9.76
CA LYS A 443 19.50 -18.89 8.81
C LYS A 443 20.38 -19.47 7.71
N LYS A 444 21.41 -20.21 8.11
CA LYS A 444 22.32 -20.87 7.18
C LYS A 444 21.58 -21.87 6.29
N TYR A 445 20.80 -22.77 6.89
CA TYR A 445 20.05 -23.79 6.15
C TYR A 445 19.12 -23.19 5.10
N VAL A 446 18.30 -22.22 5.50
CA VAL A 446 17.33 -21.59 4.61
C VAL A 446 18.04 -20.81 3.51
N SER A 447 19.10 -20.05 3.85
CA SER A 447 19.91 -19.31 2.86
C SER A 447 20.49 -20.24 1.80
N ASP A 448 21.06 -21.36 2.22
CA ASP A 448 21.63 -22.38 1.32
C ASP A 448 20.56 -22.97 0.38
N LYS A 449 19.33 -23.16 0.86
CA LYS A 449 18.23 -23.74 0.08
C LYS A 449 17.61 -22.77 -0.91
N ILE A 450 17.43 -21.51 -0.52
CA ILE A 450 16.74 -20.50 -1.35
C ILE A 450 17.71 -19.71 -2.23
N GLY A 451 19.02 -19.81 -2.01
CA GLY A 451 20.05 -19.23 -2.88
C GLY A 451 20.28 -17.73 -2.67
N PHE A 452 19.79 -17.15 -1.58
CA PHE A 452 20.09 -15.79 -1.16
C PHE A 452 20.21 -15.70 0.36
N ASN A 453 20.90 -14.67 0.85
CA ASN A 453 21.08 -14.46 2.28
C ASN A 453 19.74 -14.21 2.96
N TRP A 454 19.33 -15.14 3.82
CA TRP A 454 18.06 -15.12 4.52
C TRP A 454 18.26 -14.94 6.01
N ALA A 455 17.47 -14.04 6.60
CA ALA A 455 17.35 -13.89 8.03
C ALA A 455 15.90 -13.56 8.41
N PRO A 456 15.42 -14.08 9.57
CA PRO A 456 14.13 -13.68 10.10
C PRO A 456 14.11 -12.19 10.47
N ASN A 457 12.93 -11.58 10.41
CA ASN A 457 12.75 -10.18 10.73
C ASN A 457 12.72 -9.97 12.25
N LYS A 458 13.61 -9.10 12.74
CA LYS A 458 13.70 -8.73 14.17
C LYS A 458 12.59 -7.79 14.65
N THR A 459 12.03 -7.00 13.74
CA THR A 459 11.03 -5.97 14.06
C THR A 459 9.91 -6.02 13.03
N GLU A 460 8.69 -5.74 13.48
CA GLU A 460 7.49 -5.74 12.62
C GLU A 460 7.49 -4.63 11.54
N ASN A 461 8.33 -3.59 11.67
CA ASN A 461 8.18 -2.33 10.92
C ASN A 461 9.34 -1.95 9.97
N LYS A 462 10.15 -2.89 9.49
CA LYS A 462 11.21 -2.55 8.51
C LYS A 462 10.80 -2.85 7.07
N GLU A 463 9.71 -2.25 6.62
CA GLU A 463 9.48 -1.96 5.19
C GLU A 463 9.10 -0.49 5.00
N ASN A 464 9.84 0.44 5.63
CA ASN A 464 9.86 1.84 5.17
C ASN A 464 11.15 2.06 4.38
N GLY A 465 11.07 1.75 3.08
CA GLY A 465 12.13 2.03 2.13
C GLY A 465 12.02 3.47 1.60
N LEU A 466 12.96 4.31 2.06
CA LEU A 466 13.56 5.49 1.40
C LEU A 466 12.66 6.68 1.02
#